data_AF-H9FFZ0-F1
#
_entry.id   AF-H9FFZ0-F1
#
_cell.length_a   1.000
_cell.length_b   1.000
_cell.length_c   1.000
_cell.angle_alpha   90.00
_cell.angle_beta   90.00
_cell.angle_gamma   90.00
#
_symmetry.space_group_name_H-M   'P 1'
#
loop_
_entity.id
_entity.type
_entity.pdbx_description
1 polymer ?
#
loop_
_entity_poly.entity_id
_entity_poly.type
_entity_poly.pdbx_seq_one_letter_code
_entity_poly.pdbx_strand_id
1 'polypeptide(L)'
;ALDFHKLGKVEFSGIRGNALSQQVQQMHEEFHEMYRLFSGSSSDCLYLQSTDFENDVAEFNQKVEDLDRRLGTIFIQAFDDAPGLEHAFKLLDIAGNLLERPLVARDTSDKYLVLIQMFNKDLDAVRMTYSQHVQEEAELGFSPVHKNMPTVAGGLRWAQELRQRIQGPF
;
A
#
# COMPACT_ATOMS: atom_id res chain seq x y z
N ALA A 1 -15.65 -9.71 4.70
CA ALA A 1 -16.51 -10.06 3.54
C ALA A 1 -16.80 -8.83 2.66
N LEU A 2 -17.29 -7.72 3.22
CA LEU A 2 -17.50 -6.48 2.45
C LEU A 2 -16.21 -5.91 1.84
N ASP A 3 -15.07 -6.05 2.54
CA ASP A 3 -13.79 -5.51 2.06
C ASP A 3 -13.27 -6.21 0.81
N PHE A 4 -13.58 -7.50 0.62
CA PHE A 4 -13.16 -8.26 -0.56
C PHE A 4 -13.81 -7.76 -1.86
N HIS A 5 -14.95 -7.06 -1.79
CA HIS A 5 -15.53 -6.38 -2.96
C HIS A 5 -14.68 -5.20 -3.44
N LYS A 6 -13.75 -4.70 -2.61
CA LYS A 6 -12.81 -3.65 -3.02
C LYS A 6 -11.67 -4.20 -3.89
N LEU A 7 -11.39 -5.52 -3.85
CA LEU A 7 -10.32 -6.13 -4.63
C LEU A 7 -10.51 -5.94 -6.14
N GLY A 8 -11.76 -5.92 -6.64
CA GLY A 8 -12.04 -5.70 -8.06
C GLY A 8 -11.66 -4.31 -8.59
N LYS A 9 -11.20 -3.39 -7.72
CA LYS A 9 -10.68 -2.06 -8.08
C LYS A 9 -9.19 -1.88 -7.77
N VAL A 10 -8.54 -2.91 -7.24
CA VAL A 10 -7.13 -2.85 -6.87
C VAL A 10 -6.29 -3.15 -8.10
N GLU A 11 -5.56 -2.16 -8.56
CA GLU A 11 -4.56 -2.31 -9.63
C GLU A 11 -3.18 -1.94 -9.09
N PHE A 12 -2.23 -2.84 -9.28
CA PHE A 12 -0.84 -2.60 -8.96
C PHE A 12 -0.11 -2.06 -10.19
N SER A 13 0.63 -0.98 -9.98
CA SER A 13 1.56 -0.42 -10.97
C SER A 13 2.99 -0.91 -10.70
N GLY A 14 3.85 -0.89 -11.71
CA GLY A 14 5.27 -1.27 -11.57
C GLY A 14 5.65 -2.53 -12.35
N ILE A 15 6.87 -3.02 -12.15
CA ILE A 15 7.49 -4.09 -12.97
C ILE A 15 6.67 -5.39 -12.91
N ARG A 16 6.18 -5.76 -11.73
CA ARG A 16 5.28 -6.91 -11.55
C ARG A 16 3.81 -6.52 -11.42
N GLY A 17 3.47 -5.25 -11.64
CA GLY A 17 2.13 -4.71 -11.39
C GLY A 17 1.02 -5.46 -12.13
N ASN A 18 1.23 -5.77 -13.43
CA ASN A 18 0.25 -6.53 -14.22
C ASN A 18 0.03 -7.96 -13.66
N ALA A 19 1.10 -8.67 -13.30
CA ALA A 19 0.99 -10.02 -12.76
C ALA A 19 0.29 -10.04 -11.39
N LEU A 20 0.61 -9.08 -10.51
CA LEU A 20 -0.02 -8.94 -9.19
C LEU A 20 -1.50 -8.55 -9.32
N SER A 21 -1.82 -7.66 -10.27
CA SER A 21 -3.21 -7.26 -10.55
C SER A 21 -4.05 -8.43 -11.06
N GLN A 22 -3.49 -9.28 -11.93
CA GLN A 22 -4.15 -10.51 -12.37
C GLN A 22 -4.41 -11.49 -11.21
N GLN A 23 -3.46 -11.64 -10.29
CA GLN A 23 -3.65 -12.49 -9.10
C GLN A 23 -4.78 -11.98 -8.21
N VAL A 24 -4.88 -10.66 -8.00
CA VAL A 24 -5.97 -10.07 -7.22
C VAL A 24 -7.31 -10.21 -7.93
N GLN A 25 -7.34 -10.04 -9.25
CA GLN A 25 -8.54 -10.26 -10.04
C GLN A 25 -9.03 -11.72 -9.94
N GLN A 26 -8.12 -12.69 -10.02
CA GLN A 26 -8.45 -14.10 -9.83
C GLN A 26 -9.00 -14.37 -8.42
N MET A 27 -8.36 -13.81 -7.37
CA MET A 27 -8.87 -13.91 -6.00
C MET A 27 -10.27 -13.30 -5.83
N HIS A 28 -10.55 -12.20 -6.52
CA HIS A 28 -11.86 -11.56 -6.50
C HIS A 28 -12.94 -12.46 -7.14
N GLU A 29 -12.62 -13.11 -8.26
CA GLU A 29 -13.51 -14.07 -8.93
C GLU A 29 -13.76 -15.31 -8.05
N GLU A 30 -12.71 -15.86 -7.45
CA GLU A 30 -12.80 -16.98 -6.50
C GLU A 30 -13.68 -16.62 -5.29
N PHE A 31 -13.49 -15.43 -4.70
CA PHE A 31 -14.34 -14.96 -3.61
C PHE A 31 -15.81 -14.86 -4.01
N HIS A 32 -16.10 -14.34 -5.21
CA HIS A 32 -17.47 -14.24 -5.72
C HIS A 32 -18.12 -15.61 -5.93
N GLU A 33 -17.38 -16.58 -6.46
CA GLU A 33 -17.88 -17.95 -6.64
C GLU A 33 -18.17 -18.60 -5.28
N MET A 34 -17.24 -18.50 -4.33
CA MET A 34 -17.43 -19.03 -2.98
C MET A 34 -18.62 -18.39 -2.27
N TYR A 35 -18.78 -17.08 -2.38
CA TYR A 35 -19.92 -16.38 -1.82
C TYR A 35 -21.24 -16.79 -2.50
N ARG A 36 -21.24 -17.01 -3.82
CA ARG A 36 -22.42 -17.51 -4.54
C ARG A 36 -22.81 -18.91 -4.07
N LEU A 37 -21.84 -19.83 -3.92
CA LEU A 37 -22.09 -21.19 -3.44
C LEU A 37 -22.62 -21.18 -2.01
N PHE A 38 -22.02 -20.36 -1.14
CA PHE A 38 -22.45 -20.22 0.25
C PHE A 38 -23.86 -19.61 0.37
N SER A 39 -24.15 -18.55 -0.39
CA SER A 39 -25.49 -17.93 -0.39
C SER A 39 -26.57 -18.78 -1.07
N GLY A 40 -26.17 -19.70 -1.94
CA GLY A 40 -27.04 -20.68 -2.59
C GLY A 40 -27.18 -22.00 -1.84
N SER A 41 -26.46 -22.20 -0.72
CA SER A 41 -26.59 -23.42 0.06
C SER A 41 -27.98 -23.46 0.71
N SER A 42 -28.66 -24.61 0.59
CA SER A 42 -30.02 -24.80 1.11
C SER A 42 -30.01 -25.23 2.58
N SER A 43 -28.91 -25.01 3.29
CA SER A 43 -28.72 -25.41 4.67
C SER A 43 -29.66 -24.59 5.56
N ASP A 44 -30.71 -25.24 6.07
CA ASP A 44 -31.72 -24.60 6.92
C ASP A 44 -31.09 -24.27 8.29
N CYS A 45 -30.75 -23.00 8.49
CA CYS A 45 -30.14 -22.50 9.73
C CYS A 45 -31.07 -22.57 10.94
N LEU A 46 -32.34 -22.96 10.77
CA LEU A 46 -33.30 -23.15 11.86
C LEU A 46 -33.38 -24.62 12.31
N TYR A 47 -32.74 -25.54 11.60
CA TYR A 47 -32.76 -26.96 11.93
C TYR A 47 -31.62 -27.35 12.88
N LEU A 48 -31.84 -27.14 14.19
CA LEU A 48 -30.88 -27.38 15.29
C LEU A 48 -30.30 -28.81 15.39
N GLN A 49 -30.80 -29.78 14.62
CA GLN A 49 -30.26 -31.15 14.62
C GLN A 49 -29.28 -31.44 13.49
N SER A 50 -29.16 -30.56 12.49
CA SER A 50 -28.12 -30.67 11.47
C SER A 50 -26.95 -29.73 11.80
N THR A 51 -25.74 -30.22 11.57
CA THR A 51 -24.50 -29.43 11.66
C THR A 51 -24.07 -28.89 10.29
N ASP A 52 -24.91 -29.07 9.26
CA ASP A 52 -24.60 -28.71 7.87
C ASP A 52 -24.30 -27.21 7.72
N PHE A 53 -25.09 -26.35 8.37
CA PHE A 53 -24.83 -24.90 8.36
C PHE A 53 -23.51 -24.53 9.06
N GLU A 54 -23.21 -25.18 10.19
CA GLU A 54 -21.95 -24.95 10.93
C GLU A 54 -20.74 -25.38 10.08
N ASN A 55 -20.86 -26.50 9.38
CA ASN A 55 -19.85 -27.01 8.45
C ASN A 55 -19.66 -26.06 7.26
N ASP A 56 -20.75 -25.60 6.63
CA ASP A 56 -20.71 -24.64 5.52
C ASP A 56 -20.02 -23.32 5.94
N VAL A 57 -20.33 -22.81 7.13
CA VAL A 57 -19.71 -21.61 7.69
C VAL A 57 -18.23 -21.83 7.99
N ALA A 58 -17.87 -22.99 8.55
CA ALA A 58 -16.47 -23.33 8.83
C ALA A 58 -15.65 -23.44 7.54
N GLU A 59 -16.18 -24.12 6.51
CA GLU A 59 -15.54 -24.23 5.20
C GLU A 59 -15.39 -22.85 4.53
N PHE A 60 -16.43 -22.02 4.56
CA PHE A 60 -16.37 -20.67 4.02
C PHE A 60 -15.31 -19.82 4.73
N ASN A 61 -15.29 -19.83 6.06
CA ASN A 61 -14.28 -19.09 6.84
C ASN A 61 -12.86 -19.58 6.54
N GLN A 62 -12.64 -20.90 6.43
CA GLN A 62 -11.34 -21.44 6.07
C GLN A 62 -10.85 -20.93 4.71
N LYS A 63 -11.74 -20.85 3.71
CA LYS A 63 -11.40 -20.30 2.40
C LYS A 63 -11.15 -18.79 2.44
N VAL A 64 -11.89 -18.04 3.26
CA VAL A 64 -11.63 -16.61 3.47
C VAL A 64 -10.27 -16.38 4.12
N GLU A 65 -9.86 -17.23 5.07
CA GLU A 65 -8.53 -17.16 5.67
C GLU A 65 -7.41 -17.43 4.65
N ASP A 66 -7.61 -18.35 3.71
CA ASP A 66 -6.65 -18.60 2.62
C ASP A 66 -6.50 -17.36 1.71
N LEU A 67 -7.62 -16.74 1.34
CA LEU A 67 -7.61 -15.49 0.58
C LEU A 67 -6.90 -14.35 1.32
N ASP A 68 -7.08 -14.24 2.65
CA ASP A 68 -6.37 -13.24 3.46
C ASP A 68 -4.85 -13.46 3.43
N ARG A 69 -4.38 -14.71 3.55
CA ARG A 69 -2.95 -15.02 3.48
C ARG A 69 -2.36 -14.74 2.10
N ARG A 70 -3.10 -15.07 1.04
CA ARG A 70 -2.71 -14.75 -0.35
C ARG A 70 -2.63 -13.24 -0.57
N LEU A 71 -3.61 -12.49 -0.05
CA LEU A 71 -3.60 -11.04 -0.10
C LEU A 71 -2.39 -10.44 0.62
N GLY A 72 -2.08 -10.92 1.82
CA GLY A 72 -0.87 -10.50 2.56
C GLY A 72 0.41 -10.78 1.76
N THR A 73 0.50 -11.94 1.12
CA THR A 73 1.64 -12.30 0.27
C THR A 73 1.78 -11.37 -0.93
N ILE A 74 0.67 -11.06 -1.63
CA ILE A 74 0.66 -10.12 -2.76
C ILE A 74 1.09 -8.73 -2.30
N PHE A 75 0.59 -8.25 -1.16
CA PHE A 75 0.96 -6.94 -0.63
C PHE A 75 2.45 -6.87 -0.30
N ILE A 76 3.00 -7.90 0.36
CA ILE A 76 4.43 -7.99 0.64
C ILE A 76 5.26 -7.93 -0.65
N GLN A 77 4.86 -8.68 -1.68
CA GLN A 77 5.54 -8.66 -2.98
C GLN A 77 5.47 -7.29 -3.66
N ALA A 78 4.30 -6.65 -3.63
CA ALA A 78 4.11 -5.30 -4.18
C ALA A 78 4.95 -4.27 -3.43
N PHE A 79 5.01 -4.36 -2.10
CA PHE A 79 5.79 -3.48 -1.24
C PHE A 79 7.29 -3.63 -1.49
N ASP A 80 7.77 -4.87 -1.61
CA ASP A 80 9.19 -5.15 -1.87
C ASP A 80 9.64 -4.68 -3.27
N ASP A 81 8.71 -4.53 -4.21
CA ASP A 81 8.96 -3.95 -5.53
C ASP A 81 8.89 -2.42 -5.57
N ALA A 82 8.43 -1.77 -4.50
CA ALA A 82 8.22 -0.33 -4.51
C ALA A 82 9.56 0.40 -4.71
N PRO A 83 9.73 1.21 -5.77
CA PRO A 83 11.00 1.86 -6.08
C PRO A 83 11.38 2.97 -5.08
N GLY A 84 10.44 3.41 -4.23
CA GLY A 84 10.67 4.46 -3.26
C GLY A 84 9.46 4.71 -2.37
N LEU A 85 9.63 5.66 -1.46
CA LEU A 85 8.67 5.99 -0.40
C LEU A 85 7.29 6.34 -0.95
N GLU A 86 7.22 7.17 -1.99
CA GLU A 86 5.96 7.57 -2.63
C GLU A 86 5.15 6.37 -3.16
N HIS A 87 5.83 5.38 -3.74
CA HIS A 87 5.14 4.19 -4.26
C HIS A 87 4.66 3.29 -3.13
N ALA A 88 5.44 3.17 -2.05
CA ALA A 88 5.04 2.42 -0.86
C ALA A 88 3.77 3.02 -0.21
N PHE A 89 3.66 4.34 -0.15
CA PHE A 89 2.45 5.02 0.34
C PHE A 89 1.25 4.87 -0.58
N LYS A 90 1.43 4.98 -1.90
CA LYS A 90 0.35 4.65 -2.85
C LYS A 90 -0.17 3.22 -2.68
N LEU A 91 0.71 2.26 -2.39
CA LEU A 91 0.29 0.88 -2.10
C LEU A 91 -0.53 0.78 -0.81
N LEU A 92 -0.14 1.51 0.24
CA LEU A 92 -0.90 1.59 1.49
C LEU A 92 -2.30 2.18 1.25
N ASP A 93 -2.40 3.24 0.44
CA ASP A 93 -3.67 3.87 0.08
C ASP A 93 -4.58 2.95 -0.74
N ILE A 94 -4.01 2.26 -1.74
CA ILE A 94 -4.76 1.30 -2.58
C ILE A 94 -5.28 0.13 -1.74
N ALA A 95 -4.45 -0.38 -0.82
CA ALA A 95 -4.85 -1.48 0.05
C ALA A 95 -5.88 -1.05 1.10
N GLY A 96 -5.73 0.16 1.67
CA GLY A 96 -6.64 0.72 2.65
C GLY A 96 -7.01 -0.28 3.76
N ASN A 97 -8.31 -0.43 4.02
CA ASN A 97 -8.82 -1.32 5.07
C ASN A 97 -8.51 -2.82 4.86
N LEU A 98 -8.03 -3.23 3.69
CA LEU A 98 -7.58 -4.61 3.48
C LEU A 98 -6.40 -4.97 4.39
N LEU A 99 -5.58 -3.97 4.72
CA LEU A 99 -4.46 -4.12 5.65
C LEU A 99 -4.89 -4.22 7.11
N GLU A 100 -6.09 -3.72 7.46
CA GLU A 100 -6.63 -3.80 8.82
C GLU A 100 -7.14 -5.21 9.16
N ARG A 101 -7.25 -6.09 8.16
CA ARG A 101 -7.71 -7.47 8.37
C ARG A 101 -6.67 -8.24 9.20
N PRO A 102 -7.04 -8.94 10.28
CA PRO A 102 -6.09 -9.45 11.27
C PRO A 102 -4.97 -10.32 10.72
N LEU A 103 -5.28 -11.21 9.78
CA LEU A 103 -4.29 -12.08 9.14
C LEU A 103 -3.32 -11.30 8.25
N VAL A 104 -3.86 -10.37 7.44
CA VAL A 104 -3.06 -9.49 6.59
C VAL A 104 -2.15 -8.60 7.45
N ALA A 105 -2.72 -7.91 8.44
CA ALA A 105 -2.00 -7.03 9.35
C ALA A 105 -0.83 -7.74 10.06
N ARG A 106 -1.04 -8.99 10.48
CA ARG A 106 -0.01 -9.82 11.10
C ARG A 106 1.12 -10.10 10.11
N ASP A 107 0.77 -10.53 8.90
CA ASP A 107 1.73 -10.95 7.89
C ASP A 107 2.52 -9.74 7.32
N THR A 108 1.92 -8.54 7.26
CA THR A 108 2.56 -7.31 6.76
C THR A 108 3.22 -6.45 7.85
N SER A 109 3.19 -6.87 9.10
CA SER A 109 3.59 -6.06 10.26
C SER A 109 5.06 -5.61 10.22
N ASP A 110 5.95 -6.45 9.68
CA ASP A 110 7.37 -6.18 9.51
C ASP A 110 7.64 -5.06 8.49
N LYS A 111 6.77 -4.92 7.48
CA LYS A 111 6.91 -3.89 6.43
C LYS A 111 6.76 -2.47 6.95
N TYR A 112 6.05 -2.25 8.06
CA TYR A 112 5.99 -0.92 8.68
C TYR A 112 7.37 -0.43 9.17
N LEU A 113 8.22 -1.34 9.67
CA LEU A 113 9.59 -0.96 10.04
C LEU A 113 10.41 -0.58 8.81
N VAL A 114 10.25 -1.31 7.70
CA VAL A 114 10.91 -0.98 6.43
C VAL A 114 10.42 0.37 5.90
N LEU A 115 9.13 0.66 5.99
CA LEU A 115 8.56 1.95 5.60
C LEU A 115 9.18 3.11 6.40
N ILE A 116 9.31 2.96 7.73
CA ILE A 116 9.97 3.95 8.58
C ILE A 116 11.44 4.16 8.16
N GLN A 117 12.15 3.08 7.83
CA GLN A 117 13.52 3.18 7.34
C GLN A 117 13.61 3.90 5.98
N MET A 118 12.67 3.64 5.06
CA MET A 118 12.58 4.36 3.79
C MET A 118 12.31 5.85 4.01
N PHE A 119 11.42 6.17 4.95
CA PHE A 119 11.11 7.55 5.34
C PHE A 119 12.34 8.28 5.88
N ASN A 120 13.07 7.66 6.82
CA ASN A 120 14.30 8.23 7.36
C ASN A 120 15.36 8.46 6.27
N LYS A 121 15.53 7.52 5.34
CA LYS A 121 16.45 7.68 4.21
C LYS A 121 16.07 8.86 3.32
N ASP A 122 14.78 9.10 3.08
CA ASP A 122 14.35 10.25 2.27
C ASP A 122 14.59 11.58 3.02
N LEU A 123 14.37 11.62 4.35
CA LEU A 123 14.71 12.78 5.17
C LEU A 123 16.22 13.06 5.19
N ASP A 124 17.05 12.03 5.29
CA ASP A 124 18.51 12.17 5.20
C ASP A 124 18.92 12.71 3.83
N ALA A 125 18.31 12.24 2.74
CA ALA A 125 18.55 12.77 1.40
C ALA A 125 18.19 14.26 1.30
N VAL A 126 17.05 14.67 1.86
CA VAL A 126 16.63 16.08 1.94
C VAL A 126 17.63 16.92 2.74
N ARG A 127 18.10 16.41 3.89
CA ARG A 127 19.11 17.08 4.71
C ARG A 127 20.43 17.27 3.93
N MET A 128 20.85 16.26 3.16
CA MET A 128 22.06 16.34 2.34
C MET A 128 21.91 17.39 1.24
N THR A 129 20.78 17.43 0.52
CA THR A 129 20.49 18.48 -0.47
C THR A 129 20.53 19.87 0.16
N TYR A 130 19.97 20.03 1.36
CA TYR A 130 20.03 21.31 2.06
C TYR A 130 21.46 21.72 2.41
N SER A 131 22.22 20.81 3.01
CA SER A 131 23.59 21.06 3.46
C SER A 131 24.50 21.40 2.29
N GLN A 132 24.35 20.69 1.17
CA GLN A 132 25.08 20.97 -0.06
C GLN A 132 24.74 22.37 -0.60
N HIS A 133 23.47 22.74 -0.67
CA HIS A 133 23.05 24.06 -1.14
C HIS A 133 23.64 25.20 -0.29
N VAL A 134 23.63 25.04 1.04
CA VAL A 134 24.23 26.02 1.97
C VAL A 134 25.76 26.12 1.77
N GLN A 135 26.43 24.99 1.54
CA GLN A 135 27.87 24.96 1.28
C GLN A 135 28.22 25.66 -0.04
N GLU A 136 27.49 25.36 -1.12
CA GLU A 136 27.69 25.99 -2.43
C GLU A 136 27.46 27.51 -2.38
N GLU A 137 26.45 27.97 -1.65
CA GLU A 137 26.20 29.40 -1.42
C GLU A 137 27.36 30.09 -0.69
N ALA A 138 27.93 29.43 0.32
CA ALA A 138 29.09 29.94 1.07
C ALA A 138 30.36 30.02 0.20
N GLU A 139 30.56 29.08 -0.72
CA GLU A 139 31.73 29.04 -1.60
C GLU A 139 31.63 30.00 -2.79
N LEU A 140 30.45 30.11 -3.40
CA LEU A 140 30.23 30.90 -4.62
C LEU A 140 29.76 32.34 -4.33
N GLY A 141 29.27 32.60 -3.11
CA GLY A 141 28.69 33.88 -2.72
C GLY A 141 27.29 34.14 -3.27
N PHE A 142 26.68 33.16 -3.96
CA PHE A 142 25.31 33.20 -4.45
C PHE A 142 24.70 31.79 -4.47
N SER A 143 23.39 31.66 -4.20
CA SER A 143 22.68 30.39 -4.33
C SER A 143 22.36 30.07 -5.80
N PRO A 144 22.51 28.82 -6.24
CA PRO A 144 21.93 28.36 -7.49
C PRO A 144 20.39 28.41 -7.39
N VAL A 145 19.76 29.15 -8.30
CA VAL A 145 18.30 29.30 -8.34
C VAL A 145 17.72 28.74 -9.64
N HIS A 146 16.42 28.47 -9.60
CA HIS A 146 15.65 28.08 -10.79
C HIS A 146 15.88 29.03 -11.96
N LYS A 147 15.91 28.47 -13.18
CA LYS A 147 16.11 29.23 -14.40
C LYS A 147 15.06 30.36 -14.50
N ASN A 148 15.52 31.55 -14.89
CA ASN A 148 14.71 32.77 -15.03
C ASN A 148 14.10 33.30 -13.70
N MET A 149 14.64 32.94 -12.54
CA MET A 149 14.22 33.52 -11.26
C MET A 149 15.28 34.48 -10.68
N PRO A 150 14.85 35.63 -10.11
CA PRO A 150 15.72 36.44 -9.25
C PRO A 150 16.16 35.66 -8.01
N THR A 151 17.33 35.99 -7.45
CA THR A 151 17.96 35.27 -6.33
C THR A 151 17.02 35.04 -5.14
N VAL A 152 16.34 36.09 -4.66
CA VAL A 152 15.44 35.99 -3.50
C VAL A 152 14.23 35.11 -3.80
N ALA A 153 13.57 35.31 -4.94
CA ALA A 153 12.40 34.52 -5.32
C ALA A 153 12.75 33.06 -5.57
N GLY A 154 13.92 32.80 -6.19
CA GLY A 154 14.43 31.47 -6.45
C GLY A 154 14.80 30.72 -5.18
N GLY A 155 15.50 31.36 -4.24
CA GLY A 155 15.83 30.78 -2.95
C GLY A 155 14.59 30.46 -2.11
N LEU A 156 13.61 31.37 -2.08
CA LEU A 156 12.31 31.11 -1.43
C LEU A 156 11.58 29.92 -2.05
N ARG A 157 11.54 29.83 -3.38
CA ARG A 157 10.92 28.71 -4.09
C ARG A 157 11.61 27.38 -3.80
N TRP A 158 12.94 27.35 -3.83
CA TRP A 158 13.71 26.14 -3.52
C TRP A 158 13.44 25.66 -2.09
N ALA A 159 13.43 26.59 -1.11
CA ALA A 159 13.11 26.25 0.28
C ALA A 159 11.68 25.73 0.44
N GLN A 160 10.72 26.30 -0.32
CA GLN A 160 9.34 25.81 -0.37
C GLN A 160 9.24 24.40 -0.96
N GLU A 161 9.95 24.12 -2.06
CA GLU A 161 9.97 22.79 -2.69
C GLU A 161 10.57 21.73 -1.75
N LEU A 162 11.67 22.07 -1.06
CA LEU A 162 12.27 21.17 -0.07
C LEU A 162 11.34 20.91 1.11
N ARG A 163 10.66 21.96 1.60
CA ARG A 163 9.63 21.83 2.64
C ARG A 163 8.44 20.99 2.17
N GLN A 164 7.98 21.18 0.93
CA GLN A 164 6.91 20.38 0.33
C GLN A 164 7.30 18.91 0.21
N ARG A 165 8.57 18.59 -0.04
CA ARG A 165 9.03 17.20 -0.05
C ARG A 165 8.96 16.54 1.34
N ILE A 166 9.26 17.29 2.41
CA ILE A 166 9.14 16.80 3.79
C ILE A 166 7.67 16.70 4.22
N GLN A 167 6.86 17.70 3.86
CA GLN A 167 5.45 17.82 4.24
C GLN A 167 4.49 17.16 3.25
N GLY A 168 5.03 16.52 2.21
CA GLY A 168 4.26 16.01 1.07
C GLY A 168 3.16 15.08 1.56
N PRO A 169 1.98 15.10 0.92
CA PRO A 169 0.92 14.17 1.22
C PRO A 169 1.40 12.84 0.65
N PHE A 170 2.09 12.08 1.48
CA PHE A 170 2.15 10.67 1.24
C PHE A 170 0.77 10.09 1.49
#